data_AF-A0A6J3LWD5-F1
#
_entry.id   AF-A0A6J3LWD5-F1
#
_cell.length_a   1.000
_cell.length_b   1.000
_cell.length_c   1.000
_cell.angle_alpha   90.00
_cell.angle_beta   90.00
_cell.angle_gamma   90.00
#
_symmetry.space_group_name_H-M   'P 1'
#
loop_
_entity.id
_entity.type
_entity.pdbx_description
1 polymer ?
#
loop_
_entity_poly.entity_id
_entity_poly.type
_entity_poly.pdbx_seq_one_letter_code
_entity_poly.pdbx_strand_id
1 'polypeptide(L)'
;MSHSSTKKCPCLADAESIKALVFSMTHVSFEAILPACEELLHLAANTDTCASCVIRNSDILLTTCHQMTLLLKSALLAHTPFPARLSLETSLGPSNIVCIPSPMFMGNMELNPRQSTMLAYDLIARKLRHIVAIVSQMSHVGAPPAAAFANHLLVAVSTMLEKLRSTPA
;
A
#
# COMPACT_ATOMS: atom_id res chain seq x y z
N MET A 1 43.85 -5.46 8.04
CA MET A 1 42.80 -4.94 7.16
C MET A 1 41.80 -6.06 6.89
N SER A 2 40.72 -6.11 7.67
CA SER A 2 39.71 -7.16 7.55
C SER A 2 38.54 -6.62 6.75
N HIS A 3 38.45 -6.96 5.47
CA HIS A 3 37.25 -6.74 4.68
C HIS A 3 36.17 -7.70 5.19
N SER A 4 35.48 -7.31 6.25
CA SER A 4 34.23 -7.93 6.66
C SER A 4 33.21 -7.66 5.55
N SER A 5 33.09 -8.59 4.62
CA SER A 5 31.98 -8.64 3.67
C SER A 5 30.70 -8.72 4.50
N THR A 6 30.03 -7.59 4.67
CA THR A 6 28.76 -7.50 5.38
C THR A 6 27.72 -8.24 4.54
N LYS A 7 27.59 -9.55 4.78
CA LYS A 7 26.48 -10.34 4.24
C LYS A 7 25.19 -9.63 4.66
N LYS A 8 24.52 -8.98 3.70
CA LYS A 8 23.21 -8.37 3.93
C LYS A 8 22.27 -9.47 4.44
N CYS A 9 21.46 -9.17 5.45
CA CYS A 9 20.40 -10.10 5.86
C CYS A 9 19.52 -10.38 4.64
N PRO A 10 19.20 -11.64 4.33
CA PRO A 10 18.25 -11.97 3.25
C PRO A 10 16.92 -11.25 3.45
N CYS A 11 16.45 -11.17 4.71
CA CYS A 11 15.26 -10.42 5.10
C CYS A 11 15.25 -8.94 4.67
N LEU A 12 16.41 -8.28 4.68
CA LEU A 12 16.54 -6.89 4.27
C LEU A 12 16.61 -6.77 2.74
N ALA A 13 17.21 -7.76 2.07
CA ALA A 13 17.25 -7.80 0.61
C ALA A 13 15.85 -7.99 0.01
N ASP A 14 15.03 -8.85 0.61
CA ASP A 14 13.63 -9.04 0.22
C ASP A 14 12.83 -7.75 0.41
N ALA A 15 13.00 -7.08 1.55
CA ALA A 15 12.38 -5.78 1.83
C ALA A 15 12.77 -4.70 0.79
N GLU A 16 14.07 -4.58 0.47
CA GLU A 16 14.57 -3.65 -0.54
C GLU A 16 14.01 -3.96 -1.93
N SER A 17 13.82 -5.25 -2.26
CA SER A 17 13.30 -5.69 -3.55
C SER A 17 11.82 -5.32 -3.72
N ILE A 18 11.01 -5.58 -2.69
CA ILE A 18 9.59 -5.19 -2.65
C ILE A 18 9.44 -3.67 -2.75
N LYS A 19 10.27 -2.91 -2.02
CA LYS A 19 10.30 -1.45 -2.11
C LYS A 19 10.61 -1.00 -3.54
N ALA A 20 11.64 -1.56 -4.16
CA ALA A 20 12.01 -1.20 -5.53
C ALA A 20 10.88 -1.50 -6.52
N LEU A 21 10.21 -2.65 -6.38
CA LEU A 21 9.06 -3.02 -7.20
C LEU A 21 7.95 -1.95 -7.10
N VAL A 22 7.51 -1.63 -5.88
CA VAL A 22 6.43 -0.64 -5.65
C VAL A 22 6.82 0.75 -6.15
N PHE A 23 8.07 1.16 -5.94
CA PHE A 23 8.54 2.48 -6.39
C PHE A 23 8.71 2.56 -7.92
N SER A 24 8.90 1.42 -8.60
CA SER A 24 8.94 1.36 -10.06
C SER A 24 7.56 1.38 -10.72
N MET A 25 6.47 1.23 -9.95
CA MET A 25 5.11 1.25 -10.47
C MET A 25 4.75 2.66 -10.95
N THR A 26 4.79 2.88 -12.25
CA THR A 26 4.30 4.10 -12.92
C THR A 26 2.81 4.05 -13.23
N HIS A 27 2.25 2.84 -13.29
CA HIS A 27 0.83 2.59 -13.52
C HIS A 27 0.25 1.76 -12.38
N VAL A 28 -0.96 2.13 -11.96
CA VAL A 28 -1.70 1.38 -10.94
C VAL A 28 -2.57 0.35 -11.63
N SER A 29 -2.06 -0.87 -11.69
CA SER A 29 -2.87 -2.05 -12.01
C SER A 29 -3.24 -2.75 -10.70
N PHE A 30 -4.51 -3.11 -10.53
CA PHE A 30 -4.91 -3.92 -9.38
C PHE A 30 -4.19 -5.27 -9.34
N GLU A 31 -3.87 -5.83 -10.51
CA GLU A 31 -3.09 -7.07 -10.65
C GLU A 31 -1.63 -6.89 -10.20
N ALA A 32 -1.10 -5.66 -10.21
CA ALA A 32 0.24 -5.37 -9.69
C ALA A 32 0.21 -5.02 -8.19
N ILE A 33 -0.79 -4.26 -7.75
CA ILE A 33 -0.88 -3.79 -6.36
C ILE A 33 -1.26 -4.90 -5.39
N LEU A 34 -2.18 -5.79 -5.77
CA LEU A 34 -2.64 -6.86 -4.88
C LEU A 34 -1.51 -7.83 -4.50
N PRO A 35 -0.71 -8.37 -5.44
CA PRO A 35 0.46 -9.19 -5.10
C PRO A 35 1.50 -8.43 -4.28
N ALA A 36 1.77 -7.16 -4.62
CA ALA A 36 2.71 -6.35 -3.83
C ALA A 36 2.24 -6.16 -2.37
N CYS A 37 0.93 -6.02 -2.14
CA CYS A 37 0.36 -6.02 -0.78
C CYS A 37 0.56 -7.36 -0.06
N GLU A 38 0.46 -8.49 -0.78
CA GLU A 38 0.68 -9.82 -0.20
C GLU A 38 2.14 -10.05 0.17
N GLU A 39 3.07 -9.65 -0.69
CA GLU A 39 4.50 -9.69 -0.41
C GLU A 39 4.86 -8.80 0.79
N LEU A 40 4.27 -7.60 0.89
CA LEU A 40 4.45 -6.74 2.07
C LEU A 40 3.90 -7.34 3.35
N LEU A 41 2.73 -7.99 3.29
CA LEU A 41 2.16 -8.70 4.45
C LEU A 41 3.06 -9.86 4.89
N HIS A 42 3.58 -10.62 3.92
CA HIS A 42 4.51 -11.70 4.20
C HIS A 42 5.82 -11.17 4.82
N LEU A 43 6.36 -10.07 4.30
CA LEU A 43 7.52 -9.42 4.87
C LEU A 43 7.25 -8.93 6.30
N ALA A 44 6.11 -8.27 6.53
CA ALA A 44 5.73 -7.75 7.84
C ALA A 44 5.61 -8.88 8.88
N ALA A 45 4.94 -9.98 8.54
CA ALA A 45 4.81 -11.16 9.41
C ALA A 45 6.16 -11.80 9.77
N ASN A 46 7.15 -11.70 8.88
CA ASN A 46 8.47 -12.27 9.09
C ASN A 46 9.46 -11.28 9.73
N THR A 47 9.12 -10.00 9.85
CA THR A 47 10.09 -8.97 10.27
C THR A 47 10.52 -9.15 11.73
N ASP A 48 9.63 -9.62 12.59
CA ASP A 48 9.93 -9.86 14.01
C ASP A 48 10.89 -11.04 14.24
N THR A 49 11.15 -11.85 13.22
CA THR A 49 12.08 -12.98 13.33
C THR A 49 13.56 -12.55 13.28
N CYS A 50 13.86 -11.31 12.84
CA CYS A 50 15.22 -10.81 12.70
C CYS A 50 15.47 -9.55 13.53
N ALA A 51 15.87 -9.72 14.79
CA ALA A 51 16.14 -8.62 15.73
C ALA A 51 17.11 -7.55 15.20
N SER A 52 18.10 -7.93 14.37
CA SER A 52 19.06 -6.99 13.78
C SER A 52 18.49 -6.12 12.65
N CYS A 53 17.34 -6.49 12.09
CA CYS A 53 16.75 -5.82 10.93
C CYS A 53 15.37 -5.22 11.20
N VAL A 54 14.74 -5.49 12.35
CA VAL A 54 13.41 -4.99 12.73
C VAL A 54 13.22 -3.51 12.42
N ILE A 55 14.15 -2.64 12.86
CA ILE A 55 14.04 -1.18 12.66
C ILE A 55 14.05 -0.85 11.16
N ARG A 56 15.05 -1.33 10.41
CA ARG A 56 15.17 -1.04 8.97
C ARG A 56 14.01 -1.61 8.15
N ASN A 57 13.58 -2.82 8.47
CA ASN A 57 12.44 -3.43 7.78
C ASN A 57 11.15 -2.68 8.11
N SER A 58 10.96 -2.20 9.34
CA SER A 58 9.81 -1.36 9.70
C SER A 58 9.79 -0.05 8.89
N ASP A 59 10.94 0.62 8.72
CA ASP A 59 11.04 1.82 7.90
C ASP A 59 10.72 1.54 6.43
N ILE A 60 11.22 0.42 5.89
CA ILE A 60 10.92 -0.01 4.52
C ILE A 60 9.43 -0.31 4.36
N LEU A 61 8.83 -1.06 5.29
CA LEU A 61 7.40 -1.38 5.28
C LEU A 61 6.54 -0.12 5.28
N LEU A 62 6.85 0.84 6.16
CA LEU A 62 6.13 2.11 6.23
C LEU A 62 6.27 2.92 4.95
N THR A 63 7.49 3.09 4.47
CA THR A 63 7.77 3.86 3.24
C THR A 63 7.04 3.25 2.05
N THR A 64 7.04 1.92 1.96
CA THR A 64 6.39 1.19 0.87
C THR A 64 4.86 1.29 0.98
N CYS A 65 4.28 1.13 2.18
CA CYS A 65 2.85 1.33 2.41
C CYS A 65 2.39 2.75 2.07
N HIS A 66 3.22 3.74 2.36
CA HIS A 66 2.94 5.12 1.99
C HIS A 66 2.91 5.31 0.48
N GLN A 67 3.92 4.81 -0.22
CA GLN A 67 3.95 4.88 -1.68
C GLN A 67 2.73 4.19 -2.30
N MET A 68 2.35 3.00 -1.81
CA MET A 68 1.12 2.34 -2.26
C MET A 68 -0.11 3.18 -1.98
N THR A 69 -0.23 3.77 -0.79
CA THR A 69 -1.36 4.64 -0.45
C THR A 69 -1.45 5.83 -1.43
N LEU A 70 -0.32 6.43 -1.81
CA LEU A 70 -0.28 7.49 -2.82
C LEU A 70 -0.74 6.98 -4.19
N LEU A 71 -0.23 5.83 -4.62
CA LEU A 71 -0.63 5.17 -5.86
C LEU A 71 -2.16 4.93 -5.90
N LEU A 72 -2.73 4.37 -4.83
CA LEU A 72 -4.17 4.17 -4.73
C LEU A 72 -4.95 5.48 -4.75
N LYS A 73 -4.51 6.52 -4.03
CA LYS A 73 -5.19 7.82 -4.06
C LYS A 73 -5.24 8.40 -5.46
N SER A 74 -4.14 8.33 -6.20
CA SER A 74 -4.06 8.79 -7.58
C SER A 74 -4.94 7.97 -8.51
N ALA A 75 -4.99 6.66 -8.32
CA ALA A 75 -5.88 5.78 -9.07
C ALA A 75 -7.36 6.10 -8.80
N LEU A 76 -7.73 6.29 -7.52
CA LEU A 76 -9.09 6.67 -7.13
C LEU A 76 -9.51 7.98 -7.78
N LEU A 77 -8.62 8.97 -7.77
CA LEU A 77 -8.78 10.26 -8.43
C LEU A 77 -9.13 10.13 -9.91
N ALA A 78 -8.44 9.24 -10.62
CA ALA A 78 -8.67 9.00 -12.05
C ALA A 78 -10.07 8.43 -12.34
N HIS A 79 -10.71 7.75 -11.38
CA HIS A 79 -12.05 7.15 -11.53
C HIS A 79 -13.19 7.97 -10.91
N THR A 80 -12.89 9.04 -10.18
CA THR A 80 -13.93 9.90 -9.61
C THR A 80 -14.52 10.86 -10.65
N PRO A 81 -15.86 10.99 -10.74
CA PRO A 81 -16.50 11.96 -11.63
C PRO A 81 -16.19 13.40 -11.23
N PHE A 82 -16.37 14.32 -12.19
CA PHE A 82 -15.73 15.64 -12.24
C PHE A 82 -15.94 16.61 -11.05
N PRO A 83 -16.96 16.54 -10.16
CA PRO A 83 -16.92 17.38 -8.95
C PRO A 83 -16.06 16.82 -7.81
N ALA A 84 -15.88 15.49 -7.71
CA ALA A 84 -15.09 14.86 -6.65
C ALA A 84 -13.58 14.90 -6.91
N ARG A 85 -13.18 15.02 -8.19
CA ARG A 85 -11.79 15.08 -8.63
C ARG A 85 -11.07 16.35 -8.15
N LEU A 86 -11.75 17.50 -8.20
CA LEU A 86 -11.20 18.80 -7.78
C LEU A 86 -10.76 18.83 -6.30
N SER A 87 -11.50 18.19 -5.39
CA SER A 87 -11.18 18.15 -3.96
C SER A 87 -10.02 17.22 -3.60
N LEU A 88 -9.68 16.27 -4.47
CA LEU A 88 -8.55 15.37 -4.25
C LEU A 88 -7.30 15.82 -5.03
N GLU A 89 -7.43 16.49 -6.18
CA GLU A 89 -6.32 17.08 -6.94
C GLU A 89 -5.64 18.22 -6.18
N THR A 90 -6.36 18.93 -5.30
CA THR A 90 -5.74 19.96 -4.44
C THR A 90 -4.67 19.40 -3.48
N SER A 91 -4.63 18.08 -3.29
CA SER A 91 -3.69 17.39 -2.40
C SER A 91 -2.57 16.65 -3.12
N LEU A 92 -2.67 16.41 -4.43
CA LEU A 92 -1.82 15.46 -5.17
C LEU A 92 -1.45 16.11 -6.50
N GLY A 93 -0.17 16.42 -6.68
CA GLY A 93 0.34 17.03 -7.91
C GLY A 93 0.06 16.19 -9.18
N PRO A 94 0.44 16.71 -10.36
CA PRO A 94 0.04 16.11 -11.64
C PRO A 94 0.77 14.78 -11.88
N SER A 95 0.16 13.67 -11.50
CA SER A 95 0.59 12.32 -11.85
C SER A 95 -0.54 11.64 -12.62
N ASN A 96 -0.36 11.52 -13.94
CA ASN A 96 -1.29 10.84 -14.84
C ASN A 96 -1.21 9.32 -14.65
N ILE A 97 -1.77 8.83 -13.56
CA ILE A 97 -1.91 7.39 -13.33
C ILE A 97 -3.21 6.93 -13.97
N VAL A 98 -3.09 6.19 -15.06
CA VAL A 98 -4.21 5.46 -15.67
C VAL A 98 -4.33 4.12 -14.95
N CYS A 99 -5.46 3.92 -14.27
CA CYS A 99 -5.82 2.66 -13.65
C CYS A 99 -6.86 1.99 -14.57
N ILE A 100 -6.55 0.79 -15.05
CA ILE A 100 -7.44 0.01 -15.92
C ILE A 100 -7.94 -1.17 -15.08
N PRO A 101 -9.23 -1.19 -14.69
CA PRO A 101 -9.76 -2.29 -13.92
C PRO A 101 -9.88 -3.54 -14.81
N SER A 102 -9.23 -4.63 -14.43
CA SER A 102 -9.51 -5.95 -14.98
C SER A 102 -10.92 -6.40 -14.60
N PRO A 103 -11.62 -7.19 -15.42
CA PRO A 103 -12.89 -7.80 -15.04
C PRO A 103 -12.68 -8.70 -13.80
N MET A 104 -13.46 -8.46 -12.75
CA MET A 104 -13.48 -9.30 -11.56
C MET A 104 -14.75 -10.14 -11.52
N PHE A 105 -14.62 -11.36 -11.01
CA PHE A 105 -15.71 -12.32 -10.90
C PHE A 105 -16.04 -12.59 -9.43
N MET A 106 -17.33 -12.66 -9.12
CA MET A 106 -17.83 -13.13 -7.82
C MET A 106 -18.57 -14.45 -8.03
N GLY A 107 -17.83 -15.56 -7.89
CA GLY A 107 -18.31 -16.87 -8.33
C GLY A 107 -18.43 -16.93 -9.85
N ASN A 108 -19.64 -17.19 -10.36
CA ASN A 108 -19.93 -17.26 -11.80
C ASN A 108 -20.45 -15.93 -12.40
N MET A 109 -20.54 -14.86 -11.60
CA MET A 109 -20.98 -13.54 -12.10
C MET A 109 -19.79 -12.63 -12.38
N GLU A 110 -19.74 -12.11 -13.60
CA GLU A 110 -18.86 -11.00 -13.98
C GLU A 110 -19.41 -9.70 -13.38
N LEU A 111 -18.59 -9.02 -12.57
CA LEU A 111 -18.94 -7.72 -12.04
C LEU A 111 -18.82 -6.68 -13.14
N ASN A 112 -19.73 -5.70 -13.16
CA ASN A 112 -19.55 -4.57 -14.07
C ASN A 112 -18.24 -3.81 -13.72
N PRO A 113 -17.63 -3.07 -14.67
CA PRO A 113 -16.32 -2.44 -14.45
C PRO A 113 -16.27 -1.57 -13.19
N ARG A 114 -17.38 -0.90 -12.84
CA ARG A 114 -17.47 -0.07 -11.64
C ARG A 114 -17.48 -0.90 -10.36
N GLN A 115 -18.27 -1.96 -10.29
CA GLN A 115 -18.31 -2.89 -9.16
C GLN A 115 -16.97 -3.60 -8.97
N SER A 116 -16.34 -4.06 -10.06
CA SER A 116 -15.00 -4.64 -10.05
C SER A 116 -13.98 -3.67 -9.44
N THR A 117 -13.98 -2.42 -9.92
CA THR A 117 -13.10 -1.35 -9.42
C THR A 117 -13.30 -1.09 -7.92
N MET A 118 -14.55 -0.96 -7.49
CA MET A 118 -14.90 -0.72 -6.08
C MET A 118 -14.45 -1.87 -5.18
N LEU A 119 -14.62 -3.11 -5.63
CA LEU A 119 -14.19 -4.31 -4.90
C LEU A 119 -12.66 -4.37 -4.79
N ALA A 120 -11.95 -4.11 -5.89
CA ALA A 120 -10.49 -4.08 -5.89
C ALA A 120 -9.94 -3.04 -4.90
N TYR A 121 -10.50 -1.83 -4.90
CA TYR A 121 -10.11 -0.81 -3.93
C TYR A 121 -10.39 -1.21 -2.48
N ASP A 122 -11.55 -1.81 -2.18
CA ASP A 122 -11.87 -2.27 -0.83
C ASP A 122 -10.91 -3.38 -0.36
N LEU A 123 -10.57 -4.33 -1.23
CA LEU A 123 -9.59 -5.38 -0.94
C LEU A 123 -8.20 -4.81 -0.63
N ILE A 124 -7.71 -3.90 -1.47
CA ILE A 124 -6.39 -3.31 -1.26
C ILE A 124 -6.36 -2.47 0.01
N ALA A 125 -7.39 -1.67 0.25
CA ALA A 125 -7.47 -0.86 1.47
C ALA A 125 -7.59 -1.72 2.74
N ARG A 126 -8.22 -2.91 2.69
CA ARG A 126 -8.17 -3.88 3.79
C ARG A 126 -6.76 -4.42 4.00
N LYS A 127 -6.04 -4.80 2.93
CA LYS A 127 -4.65 -5.28 3.03
C LYS A 127 -3.72 -4.20 3.59
N LEU A 128 -3.84 -2.95 3.13
CA LEU A 128 -3.06 -1.82 3.67
C LEU A 128 -3.35 -1.57 5.15
N ARG A 129 -4.63 -1.60 5.57
CA ARG A 129 -4.97 -1.50 7.00
C ARG A 129 -4.33 -2.61 7.83
N HIS A 130 -4.28 -3.83 7.29
CA HIS A 130 -3.65 -4.95 7.98
C HIS A 130 -2.13 -4.75 8.12
N ILE A 131 -1.45 -4.33 7.06
CA ILE A 131 -0.01 -4.03 7.12
C ILE A 131 0.27 -2.91 8.13
N VAL A 132 -0.51 -1.83 8.10
CA VAL A 132 -0.37 -0.71 9.04
C VAL A 132 -0.57 -1.17 10.49
N ALA A 133 -1.55 -2.04 10.75
CA ALA A 133 -1.76 -2.60 12.08
C ALA A 133 -0.57 -3.42 12.57
N ILE A 134 0.02 -4.26 11.70
CA ILE A 134 1.23 -5.02 12.03
C ILE A 134 2.39 -4.07 12.35
N VAL A 135 2.62 -3.05 11.52
CA VAL A 135 3.71 -2.10 11.77
C VAL A 135 3.49 -1.27 13.03
N SER A 136 2.24 -0.90 13.36
CA SER A 136 1.92 -0.26 14.63
C SER A 136 2.27 -1.16 15.82
N GLN A 137 2.02 -2.47 15.74
CA GLN A 137 2.40 -3.40 16.81
C GLN A 137 3.92 -3.48 16.96
N MET A 138 4.67 -3.44 15.86
CA MET A 138 6.14 -3.44 15.87
C MET A 138 6.72 -2.15 16.47
N SER A 139 6.03 -1.01 16.34
CA SER A 139 6.51 0.28 16.85
C SER A 139 6.63 0.33 18.38
N HIS A 140 5.95 -0.57 19.11
CA HIS A 140 6.12 -0.76 20.55
C HIS A 140 7.51 -1.29 20.95
N VAL A 141 8.30 -1.77 19.98
CA VAL A 141 9.67 -2.30 20.19
C VAL A 141 10.75 -1.20 20.10
N GLY A 142 10.36 0.09 20.05
CA GLY A 142 11.30 1.22 20.21
C GLY A 142 11.40 2.17 19.03
N ALA A 143 10.36 2.27 18.19
CA ALA A 143 10.33 3.22 17.06
C ALA A 143 9.12 4.18 17.16
N PRO A 144 9.12 5.16 18.08
CA PRO A 144 8.03 6.13 18.23
C PRO A 144 7.62 6.90 16.95
N PRO A 145 8.51 7.29 16.02
CA PRO A 145 8.06 7.91 14.76
C PRO A 145 7.27 6.96 13.84
N ALA A 146 7.46 5.65 13.97
CA ALA A 146 6.74 4.65 13.19
C ALA A 146 5.25 4.59 13.58
N ALA A 147 4.93 4.76 14.86
CA ALA A 147 3.55 4.75 15.37
C ALA A 147 2.73 5.94 14.84
N ALA A 148 3.30 7.15 14.86
CA ALA A 148 2.64 8.35 14.35
C ALA A 148 2.38 8.23 12.84
N PHE A 149 3.37 7.76 12.09
CA PHE A 149 3.24 7.56 10.64
C PHE A 149 2.24 6.45 10.28
N ALA A 150 2.23 5.35 11.03
CA ALA A 150 1.24 4.29 10.88
C ALA A 150 -0.18 4.80 11.16
N ASN A 151 -0.39 5.63 12.19
CA ASN A 151 -1.67 6.28 12.45
C ASN A 151 -2.11 7.19 11.30
N HIS A 152 -1.18 8.00 10.74
CA HIS A 152 -1.49 8.82 9.56
C HIS A 152 -1.90 7.98 8.35
N LEU A 153 -1.22 6.85 8.11
CA LEU A 153 -1.59 5.90 7.05
C LEU A 153 -2.96 5.28 7.31
N LEU A 154 -3.25 4.88 8.55
CA LEU A 154 -4.53 4.30 8.92
C LEU A 154 -5.69 5.26 8.67
N VAL A 155 -5.52 6.53 9.06
CA VAL A 155 -6.49 7.59 8.79
C VAL A 155 -6.65 7.78 7.28
N ALA A 156 -5.55 7.89 6.53
CA ALA A 156 -5.61 8.09 5.08
C ALA A 156 -6.35 6.96 4.35
N VAL A 157 -6.07 5.70 4.69
CA VAL A 157 -6.74 4.53 4.10
C VAL A 157 -8.21 4.45 4.52
N SER A 158 -8.53 4.81 5.76
CA SER A 158 -9.92 4.83 6.26
C SER A 158 -10.75 5.91 5.58
N THR A 159 -10.20 7.12 5.41
CA THR A 159 -10.87 8.20 4.68
C THR A 159 -11.08 7.84 3.20
N MET A 160 -10.13 7.16 2.56
CA MET A 160 -10.32 6.65 1.21
C MET A 160 -11.49 5.66 1.12
N LEU A 161 -11.59 4.74 2.07
CA LEU A 161 -12.69 3.76 2.15
C LEU A 161 -14.05 4.40 2.38
N GLU A 162 -14.12 5.42 3.23
CA GLU A 162 -15.36 6.17 3.46
C GLU A 162 -15.80 6.90 2.20
N LYS A 163 -14.87 7.56 1.50
CA LYS A 163 -15.14 8.22 0.20
C LYS A 163 -15.60 7.24 -0.87
N LEU A 164 -15.00 6.05 -0.90
CA LEU A 164 -15.43 4.98 -1.79
C LEU A 164 -16.89 4.57 -1.50
N ARG A 165 -17.22 4.32 -0.23
CA ARG A 165 -18.57 3.89 0.17
C ARG A 165 -19.64 4.96 -0.04
N SER A 166 -19.29 6.24 0.05
CA SER A 166 -20.23 7.35 -0.16
C SER A 166 -20.43 7.71 -1.63
N THR A 167 -19.65 7.13 -2.55
CA THR A 167 -19.83 7.36 -3.99
C THR A 167 -21.03 6.55 -4.50
N PRO A 168 -22.13 7.20 -4.95
CA PRO A 168 -23.33 6.48 -5.39
C PRO A 168 -23.03 5.60 -6.61
N ALA A 169 -23.57 4.38 -6.61
CA ALA A 169 -23.34 3.33 -7.61
C ALA A 169 -23.73 3.72 -9.05
#